data_AF-A0A0A2BHR8-F1
#
_entry.id   AF-A0A0A2BHR8-F1
#
_cell.length_a   1.000
_cell.length_b   1.000
_cell.length_c   1.000
_cell.angle_alpha   90.00
_cell.angle_beta   90.00
_cell.angle_gamma   90.00
#
_symmetry.space_group_name_H-M   'P 1'
#
loop_
_entity.id
_entity.type
_entity.pdbx_description
1 polymer ?
#
loop_
_entity_poly.entity_id
_entity_poly.type
_entity_poly.pdbx_seq_one_letter_code
_entity_poly.pdbx_strand_id
1 'polypeptide(L)'
;MEDGAKMDKFEGFELIARLHMPESGELCIICKASDSKALFKHFMFWRSAFGCEFLYRPALTCAEMVEMQKLHNADLEEKGF
;
A
#
# COMPACT_ATOMS: atom_id res chain seq x y z
N MET A 1 24.88 8.51 11.19
CA MET A 1 23.65 8.55 10.37
C MET A 1 23.19 7.11 10.26
N GLU A 2 22.12 6.73 10.96
CA GLU A 2 21.58 5.38 10.79
C GLU A 2 21.01 5.29 9.38
N ASP A 3 21.45 4.27 8.65
CA ASP A 3 21.10 4.05 7.26
C ASP A 3 19.58 3.89 7.11
N GLY A 4 18.94 4.77 6.34
CA GLY A 4 17.50 4.75 6.06
C GLY A 4 17.05 3.43 5.45
N ALA A 5 17.96 2.68 4.80
CA ALA A 5 17.69 1.35 4.27
C ALA A 5 17.31 0.32 5.35
N LYS A 6 17.72 0.50 6.61
CA LYS A 6 17.32 -0.40 7.71
C LYS A 6 15.82 -0.31 8.02
N MET A 7 15.20 0.84 7.74
CA MET A 7 13.76 1.01 7.94
C MET A 7 12.95 0.49 6.75
N ASP A 8 13.58 0.16 5.62
CA ASP A 8 12.90 -0.43 4.46
C ASP A 8 12.46 -1.89 4.71
N LYS A 9 12.96 -2.54 5.77
CA LYS A 9 12.54 -3.90 6.13
C LYS A 9 12.57 -4.14 7.64
N PHE A 10 11.42 -4.47 8.20
CA PHE A 10 11.27 -4.89 9.60
C PHE A 10 10.08 -5.85 9.76
N GLU A 11 9.87 -6.40 10.96
CA GLU A 11 8.75 -7.31 11.20
C GLU A 11 7.41 -6.63 10.87
N GLY A 12 6.66 -7.21 9.93
CA GLY A 12 5.39 -6.66 9.45
C GLY A 12 5.50 -5.59 8.36
N PHE A 13 6.70 -5.27 7.86
CA PHE A 13 6.89 -4.31 6.75
C PHE A 13 8.05 -4.66 5.83
N GLU A 14 7.83 -4.54 4.53
CA GLU A 14 8.88 -4.65 3.52
C GLU A 14 8.60 -3.67 2.38
N LEU A 15 9.50 -2.72 2.16
CA LEU A 15 9.48 -1.87 0.99
C LEU A 15 9.93 -2.67 -0.23
N ILE A 16 9.13 -2.63 -1.29
CA ILE A 16 9.39 -3.33 -2.55
C ILE A 16 9.98 -2.37 -3.59
N ALA A 17 9.38 -1.18 -3.72
CA ALA A 17 9.82 -0.20 -4.71
C ALA A 17 9.44 1.23 -4.31
N ARG A 18 10.26 2.17 -4.78
CA ARG A 18 9.98 3.61 -4.84
C ARG A 18 10.08 4.05 -6.30
N LEU A 19 8.98 4.54 -6.85
CA LEU A 19 8.86 4.94 -8.25
C LEU A 19 8.56 6.43 -8.30
N HIS A 20 9.47 7.21 -8.85
CA HIS A 20 9.24 8.64 -9.08
C HIS A 20 8.30 8.81 -10.27
N MET A 21 7.31 9.68 -10.12
CA MET A 21 6.38 10.08 -11.18
C MET A 21 6.60 11.57 -11.45
N PRO A 22 7.61 11.94 -12.28
CA PRO A 22 8.05 13.33 -12.42
C PRO A 22 6.96 14.27 -12.96
N GLU A 23 6.08 13.74 -13.81
CA GLU A 23 5.01 14.51 -14.45
C GLU A 23 3.95 14.98 -13.45
N SER A 24 3.63 14.17 -12.43
CA SER A 24 2.69 14.55 -11.36
C SER A 24 3.40 15.14 -10.13
N GLY A 25 4.72 15.02 -10.05
CA GLY A 25 5.50 15.40 -8.87
C GLY A 25 5.32 14.44 -7.69
N GLU A 26 4.75 13.26 -7.91
CA GLU A 26 4.42 12.29 -6.87
C GLU A 26 5.45 11.16 -6.79
N LEU A 27 5.39 10.41 -5.68
CA LEU A 27 6.13 9.17 -5.48
C LEU A 27 5.15 8.02 -5.27
N CYS A 28 5.23 6.99 -6.10
CA CYS A 28 4.50 5.74 -5.90
C CYS A 28 5.37 4.78 -5.11
N ILE A 29 4.84 4.28 -3.99
CA ILE A 29 5.52 3.36 -3.09
C ILE A 29 4.80 2.03 -3.07
N ILE A 30 5.52 0.96 -3.38
CA ILE A 30 5.01 -0.41 -3.26
C ILE A 30 5.66 -1.03 -2.03
N CYS A 31 4.85 -1.50 -1.10
CA CYS A 31 5.31 -2.17 0.12
C CYS A 31 4.35 -3.28 0.52
N LYS A 32 4.87 -4.22 1.29
CA LYS A 32 4.07 -5.15 2.11
C LYS A 32 3.95 -4.55 3.49
N ALA A 33 2.75 -4.58 4.05
CA ALA A 33 2.50 -4.19 5.42
C ALA A 33 1.47 -5.14 6.04
N SER A 34 1.72 -5.62 7.26
CA SER A 34 0.77 -6.47 7.98
C SER A 34 -0.46 -5.69 8.45
N ASP A 35 -0.30 -4.41 8.76
CA ASP A 35 -1.37 -3.51 9.20
C ASP A 35 -0.98 -2.03 8.99
N SER A 36 -1.91 -1.14 9.34
CA SER A 36 -1.69 0.32 9.26
C SER A 36 -0.64 0.84 10.26
N LYS A 37 -0.32 0.12 11.34
CA LYS A 37 0.72 0.53 12.30
C LYS A 37 2.10 0.37 11.69
N ALA A 38 2.32 -0.69 10.92
CA ALA A 38 3.54 -0.90 10.14
C ALA A 38 3.77 0.24 9.13
N LEU A 39 2.72 0.64 8.40
CA LEU A 39 2.76 1.80 7.50
C LEU A 39 3.11 3.08 8.26
N PHE A 40 2.43 3.36 9.37
CA PHE A 40 2.68 4.55 10.18
C PHE A 40 4.13 4.61 10.67
N LYS A 41 4.68 3.50 11.17
CA LYS A 41 6.06 3.43 11.67
C LYS A 41 7.09 3.80 10.60
N HIS A 42 6.87 3.38 9.35
CA HIS A 42 7.79 3.70 8.26
C HIS A 42 7.59 5.13 7.72
N PHE A 43 6.34 5.54 7.48
CA PHE A 43 6.04 6.81 6.79
C PHE A 43 5.96 8.04 7.69
N MET A 44 5.76 7.88 9.00
CA MET A 44 5.63 9.02 9.92
C MET A 44 6.87 9.92 9.92
N PHE A 45 8.07 9.35 9.84
CA PHE A 45 9.30 10.14 9.74
C PHE A 45 9.27 11.08 8.54
N TRP A 46 8.88 10.57 7.37
CA TRP A 46 8.83 11.36 6.13
C TRP A 46 7.77 12.46 6.21
N ARG A 47 6.61 12.16 6.79
CA ARG A 47 5.58 13.15 7.05
C ARG A 47 6.08 14.26 7.98
N SER A 48 6.73 13.92 9.08
CA SER A 48 7.19 14.89 10.07
C SER A 48 8.41 15.70 9.62
N ALA A 49 9.36 15.09 8.92
CA ALA A 49 10.61 15.73 8.53
C ALA A 49 10.47 16.52 7.21
N PHE A 50 9.61 16.07 6.29
CA PHE A 50 9.54 16.61 4.93
C PHE A 50 8.12 17.03 4.50
N GLY A 51 7.11 16.89 5.36
CA GLY A 51 5.73 17.28 5.04
C GLY A 51 5.05 16.39 4.01
N CYS A 52 5.53 15.17 3.79
CA CYS A 52 4.93 14.25 2.81
C CYS A 52 3.50 13.86 3.20
N GLU A 53 2.59 13.87 2.23
CA GLU A 53 1.25 13.30 2.34
C GLU A 53 1.22 11.91 1.69
N PHE A 54 0.57 10.96 2.35
CA PHE A 54 0.50 9.57 1.90
C PHE A 54 -0.96 9.14 1.70
N LEU A 55 -1.27 8.66 0.50
CA LEU A 55 -2.54 8.02 0.16
C LEU A 55 -2.34 6.50 0.12
N TYR A 56 -2.96 5.79 1.06
CA TYR A 56 -2.86 4.34 1.13
C TYR A 56 -3.91 3.66 0.25
N ARG A 57 -3.46 2.78 -0.64
CA ARG A 57 -4.32 1.95 -1.49
C ARG A 57 -3.97 0.47 -1.25
N PRO A 58 -4.70 -0.24 -0.37
CA PRO A 58 -4.50 -1.66 -0.17
C PRO A 58 -4.68 -2.40 -1.49
N ALA A 59 -3.70 -3.23 -1.85
CA ALA A 59 -3.84 -4.11 -3.00
C ALA A 59 -4.52 -5.41 -2.54
N LEU A 60 -5.57 -5.81 -3.25
CA LEU A 60 -6.14 -7.14 -3.10
C LEU A 60 -5.19 -8.17 -3.70
N THR A 61 -5.01 -9.29 -3.01
CA THR A 61 -4.37 -10.47 -3.59
C THR A 61 -5.21 -11.00 -4.75
N CYS A 62 -4.59 -11.77 -5.65
CA CYS A 62 -5.35 -12.41 -6.73
C CYS A 62 -6.48 -13.31 -6.20
N ALA A 63 -6.28 -13.95 -5.04
CA ALA A 63 -7.29 -14.78 -4.40
C ALA A 63 -8.48 -13.95 -3.91
N GLU A 64 -8.21 -12.87 -3.16
CA GLU A 64 -9.26 -11.95 -2.70
C GLU A 64 -10.00 -11.31 -3.87
N MET A 65 -9.30 -10.92 -4.95
CA MET A 65 -9.92 -10.40 -6.17
C MET A 65 -10.91 -11.41 -6.77
N VAL A 66 -10.51 -12.68 -6.89
CA VAL A 66 -11.38 -13.74 -7.44
C VAL A 66 -12.58 -14.00 -6.54
N GLU A 67 -12.38 -14.02 -5.22
CA GLU A 67 -13.46 -14.21 -4.26
C GLU A 67 -14.48 -13.06 -4.34
N MET A 68 -14.00 -11.81 -4.32
CA MET A 68 -14.84 -10.63 -4.46
C MET A 68 -15.60 -10.62 -5.80
N GLN A 69 -14.96 -11.04 -6.89
CA GLN A 69 -15.62 -11.15 -8.19
C GLN A 69 -16.72 -12.20 -8.19
N LYS A 70 -16.53 -13.34 -7.53
CA LYS A 70 -17.57 -14.38 -7.41
C LYS A 70 -18.78 -13.87 -6.63
N LEU A 71 -18.55 -13.19 -5.52
CA LEU A 71 -19.61 -12.58 -4.71
C LEU A 71 -20.39 -11.53 -5.50
N HIS A 72 -19.68 -10.68 -6.24
CA HIS A 72 -20.30 -9.68 -7.10
C HIS A 72 -21.16 -10.31 -8.20
N ASN A 73 -20.66 -11.35 -8.87
CA ASN A 73 -21.42 -12.05 -9.91
C ASN A 73 -22.68 -12.72 -9.35
N ALA A 74 -22.60 -13.34 -8.17
CA ALA A 74 -23.77 -13.95 -7.53
C ALA A 74 -24.86 -12.90 -7.19
N ASP A 75 -24.47 -11.72 -6.73
CA ASP A 75 -25.37 -10.59 -6.49
C ASP A 75 -26.03 -10.07 -7.78
N LEU A 76 -25.29 -10.06 -8.90
CA LEU A 76 -25.85 -9.71 -10.21
C LEU A 76 -26.86 -10.76 -10.70
N GLU A 77 -26.53 -12.03 -10.57
CA GLU A 77 -27.43 -13.15 -10.93
C GLU A 77 -28.73 -13.10 -10.10
N GLU A 78 -28.65 -12.82 -8.79
CA GLU A 78 -29.83 -12.65 -7.93
C GLU A 78 -30.72 -11.47 -8.37
N LYS A 79 -30.10 -10.41 -8.89
CA LYS A 79 -30.79 -9.23 -9.44
C LYS A 79 -31.29 -9.41 -10.87
N GLY A 80 -30.99 -10.54 -11.51
CA GLY A 80 -31.41 -10.86 -12.87
C GLY A 80 -30.63 -10.13 -13.97
N PHE A 81 -29.37 -9.76 -13.70
CA PHE A 81 -28.43 -9.23 -14.69
C PHE A 81 -27.54 -10.32 -15.29
#